data_AF-A0A9X3K421-F1
#
_entry.id   AF-A0A9X3K421-F1
#
_cell.length_a   1.000
_cell.length_b   1.000
_cell.length_c   1.000
_cell.angle_alpha   90.00
_cell.angle_beta   90.00
_cell.angle_gamma   90.00
#
_symmetry.space_group_name_H-M   'P 1'
#
loop_
_entity.id
_entity.type
_entity.pdbx_description
1 polymer ?
#
loop_
_entity_poly.entity_id
_entity_poly.type
_entity_poly.pdbx_seq_one_letter_code
_entity_poly.pdbx_strand_id
1 'polypeptide(L)'
;MSFEPGSLDRLLAEAVGEGSPAAAELRALFLASATGHVAAMSQAADAPRWRDEALRLQGLAASFGMAPLMAAAARAADADPDPALLDAVADALAGCRA
;
A
#
# COMPACT_ATOMS: atom_id res chain seq x y z
N MET A 1 0.45 -24.91 6.11
CA MET A 1 0.29 -24.29 4.77
C MET A 1 0.78 -22.87 4.89
N SER A 2 2.03 -22.62 4.51
CA SER A 2 2.61 -21.28 4.51
C SER A 2 1.94 -20.51 3.39
N PHE A 3 0.95 -19.68 3.73
CA PHE A 3 0.56 -18.59 2.85
C PHE A 3 1.78 -17.66 2.83
N GLU A 4 2.67 -17.84 1.87
CA GLU A 4 3.54 -16.73 1.47
C GLU A 4 2.58 -15.70 0.87
N PRO A 5 2.27 -14.59 1.57
CA PRO A 5 1.50 -13.52 0.95
C PRO A 5 2.20 -13.20 -0.37
N GLY A 6 1.46 -13.29 -1.48
CA GLY A 6 2.05 -13.14 -2.80
C GLY A 6 2.77 -11.81 -2.87
N SER A 7 4.08 -11.83 -3.13
CA SER A 7 4.83 -10.60 -3.40
C SER A 7 4.14 -9.85 -4.52
N LEU A 8 4.26 -8.53 -4.53
CA LEU A 8 3.68 -7.68 -5.56
C LEU A 8 4.04 -8.19 -6.97
N ASP A 9 5.29 -8.63 -7.13
CA ASP A 9 5.80 -9.19 -8.39
C ASP A 9 5.06 -10.44 -8.84
N ARG A 10 4.75 -11.36 -7.91
CA ARG A 10 4.00 -12.57 -8.21
C ARG A 10 2.58 -12.25 -8.66
N LEU A 11 1.89 -11.38 -7.93
CA LEU A 11 0.50 -11.03 -8.26
C LEU A 11 0.40 -10.30 -9.61
N LEU A 12 1.37 -9.45 -9.91
CA LEU A 12 1.46 -8.79 -11.21
C LEU A 12 1.72 -9.80 -12.33
N ALA A 13 2.68 -10.71 -12.15
CA ALA A 13 2.99 -11.72 -13.16
C ALA A 13 1.82 -12.68 -13.41
N GLU A 14 1.06 -13.04 -12.37
CA GLU A 14 -0.19 -13.80 -12.50
C GLU A 14 -1.28 -13.04 -13.26
N ALA A 15 -1.37 -11.71 -13.09
CA ALA A 15 -2.40 -10.88 -13.72
C ALA A 15 -2.10 -10.52 -15.19
N VAL A 16 -0.84 -10.23 -15.52
CA VAL A 16 -0.45 -9.74 -16.87
C VAL A 16 0.43 -10.71 -17.66
N GLY A 17 0.80 -11.85 -17.07
CA GLY A 17 1.67 -12.87 -17.64
C GLY A 17 3.14 -12.69 -17.26
N GLU A 18 3.79 -13.82 -16.96
CA GLU A 18 5.23 -13.91 -16.69
C GLU A 18 6.07 -13.28 -17.81
N GLY A 19 7.04 -12.44 -17.44
CA GLY A 19 7.92 -11.75 -18.39
C GLY A 19 7.28 -10.59 -19.16
N SER A 20 6.02 -10.23 -18.85
CA SER A 20 5.37 -9.06 -19.44
C SER A 20 6.03 -7.76 -18.97
N PRO A 21 6.40 -6.84 -19.88
CA PRO A 21 6.92 -5.53 -19.48
C PRO A 21 5.90 -4.70 -18.70
N ALA A 22 4.60 -4.98 -18.87
CA ALA A 22 3.53 -4.31 -18.13
C ALA A 22 3.61 -4.57 -16.62
N ALA A 23 4.16 -5.71 -16.18
CA ALA A 23 4.31 -6.00 -14.76
C ALA A 23 5.25 -4.99 -14.09
N ALA A 24 6.39 -4.70 -14.71
CA ALA A 24 7.35 -3.73 -14.18
C ALA A 24 6.77 -2.29 -14.13
N GLU A 25 6.01 -1.91 -15.15
CA GLU A 25 5.35 -0.60 -15.21
C GLU A 25 4.26 -0.46 -14.12
N LEU A 26 3.38 -1.45 -14.00
CA LEU A 26 2.34 -1.47 -12.97
C LEU A 26 2.93 -1.48 -11.56
N ARG A 27 4.02 -2.23 -11.35
CA ARG A 27 4.77 -2.23 -10.09
C ARG A 27 5.26 -0.83 -9.74
N ALA A 28 5.88 -0.15 -10.72
CA ALA A 28 6.40 1.20 -10.52
C ALA A 28 5.27 2.19 -10.21
N LEU A 29 4.16 2.12 -10.94
CA LEU A 29 2.98 2.96 -10.72
C LEU A 29 2.37 2.73 -9.33
N PHE A 30 2.19 1.47 -8.93
CA PHE A 30 1.70 1.12 -7.60
C PHE A 30 2.60 1.68 -6.50
N LEU A 31 3.91 1.43 -6.57
CA LEU A 31 4.86 1.88 -5.54
C LEU A 31 4.94 3.40 -5.47
N ALA A 32 4.92 4.08 -6.62
CA ALA A 32 4.90 5.53 -6.67
C ALA A 32 3.61 6.11 -6.04
N SER A 33 2.44 5.57 -6.40
CA SER A 33 1.15 6.01 -5.85
C SER A 33 1.07 5.75 -4.35
N ALA A 34 1.46 4.57 -3.88
CA ALA A 34 1.43 4.22 -2.47
C ALA A 34 2.38 5.10 -1.66
N THR A 35 3.60 5.35 -2.16
CA THR A 35 4.55 6.27 -1.52
C THR A 35 3.98 7.69 -1.45
N GLY A 36 3.28 8.14 -2.49
CA GLY A 36 2.59 9.43 -2.51
C GLY A 36 1.53 9.56 -1.41
N HIS A 37 0.69 8.55 -1.20
CA HIS A 37 -0.30 8.55 -0.13
C HIS A 37 0.34 8.56 1.26
N VAL A 38 1.40 7.77 1.48
CA VAL A 38 2.13 7.78 2.78
C VAL A 38 2.74 9.15 3.06
N ALA A 39 3.34 9.79 2.06
CA ALA A 39 3.84 11.16 2.20
C ALA A 39 2.71 12.18 2.44
N ALA A 40 1.55 12.02 1.79
CA ALA A 40 0.40 12.88 2.02
C ALA A 40 -0.17 12.73 3.44
N MET A 41 -0.23 11.50 3.96
CA MET A 41 -0.58 11.23 5.36
C MET A 41 0.40 11.88 6.33
N SER A 42 1.71 11.81 6.07
CA SER A 42 2.73 12.43 6.93
C SER A 42 2.64 13.96 6.97
N GLN A 43 2.00 14.58 5.98
CA GLN A 43 1.79 16.02 5.86
C GLN A 43 0.33 16.43 6.12
N ALA A 44 -0.52 15.50 6.57
CA ALA A 44 -1.91 15.80 6.84
C ALA A 44 -2.03 16.80 8.01
N ALA A 45 -2.68 17.93 7.76
CA ALA A 45 -2.85 18.98 8.76
C ALA A 45 -4.00 18.69 9.75
N ASP A 46 -4.90 17.76 9.39
CA ASP A 46 -6.09 17.42 10.17
C ASP A 46 -6.45 15.92 10.00
N ALA A 47 -7.26 15.43 10.94
CA ALA A 47 -7.71 14.03 10.98
C ALA A 47 -8.54 13.62 9.74
N PRO A 48 -9.43 14.46 9.17
CA PRO A 48 -10.13 14.13 7.93
C PRO A 48 -9.19 13.87 6.76
N ARG A 49 -8.18 14.74 6.54
CA ARG A 49 -7.21 14.56 5.46
C ARG A 49 -6.37 13.30 5.64
N TRP A 50 -5.96 13.01 6.88
CA TRP A 50 -5.29 11.76 7.21
C TRP A 50 -6.14 10.54 6.85
N ARG A 51 -7.41 10.53 7.28
CA ARG A 51 -8.36 9.43 7.01
C ARG A 51 -8.60 9.25 5.52
N ASP A 52 -8.78 10.34 4.77
CA ASP A 52 -9.02 10.27 3.31
C ASP A 52 -7.82 9.64 2.57
N GLU A 53 -6.59 10.05 2.89
CA GLU A 53 -5.40 9.46 2.27
C GLU A 53 -5.18 8.00 2.69
N ALA A 54 -5.48 7.65 3.95
CA ALA A 54 -5.43 6.27 4.43
C ALA A 54 -6.44 5.37 3.70
N LEU A 55 -7.68 5.83 3.48
CA LEU A 55 -8.70 5.09 2.72
C LEU A 55 -8.31 4.92 1.25
N ARG A 56 -7.69 5.93 0.63
CA ARG A 56 -7.16 5.84 -0.74
C ARG A 56 -6.05 4.80 -0.82
N LEU A 57 -5.13 4.81 0.12
CA LEU A 57 -4.05 3.81 0.22
C LEU A 57 -4.61 2.39 0.45
N GLN A 58 -5.64 2.25 1.29
CA GLN A 58 -6.32 0.98 1.52
C GLN A 58 -6.92 0.42 0.22
N GLY A 59 -7.65 1.24 -0.55
CA GLY A 59 -8.24 0.83 -1.82
C GLY A 59 -7.19 0.47 -2.88
N LEU A 60 -6.08 1.23 -2.93
CA LEU A 60 -4.94 0.93 -3.79
C LEU A 60 -4.34 -0.45 -3.43
N ALA A 61 -4.05 -0.69 -2.15
CA ALA A 61 -3.51 -1.96 -1.69
C ALA A 61 -4.45 -3.14 -1.98
N ALA A 62 -5.77 -2.95 -1.80
CA ALA A 62 -6.78 -3.96 -2.10
C ALA A 62 -6.78 -4.36 -3.59
N SER A 63 -6.61 -3.40 -4.50
CA SER A 63 -6.58 -3.64 -5.95
C SER A 63 -5.45 -4.58 -6.39
N PHE A 64 -4.34 -4.60 -5.65
CA PHE A 64 -3.17 -5.44 -5.91
C PHE A 64 -3.06 -6.62 -4.93
N GLY A 65 -4.07 -6.89 -4.10
CA GLY A 65 -4.04 -7.99 -3.13
C GLY A 65 -2.99 -7.84 -2.01
N MET A 66 -2.50 -6.62 -1.76
CA MET A 66 -1.48 -6.32 -0.74
C MET A 66 -2.10 -6.27 0.66
N ALA A 67 -2.48 -7.44 1.18
CA ALA A 67 -3.22 -7.56 2.44
C ALA A 67 -2.55 -6.88 3.66
N PRO A 68 -1.21 -6.98 3.88
CA PRO A 68 -0.57 -6.31 5.02
C PRO A 68 -0.68 -4.78 4.95
N LEU A 69 -0.44 -4.19 3.77
CA LEU A 69 -0.56 -2.75 3.54
C LEU A 69 -2.02 -2.30 3.65
N MET A 70 -2.96 -3.07 3.09
CA MET A 70 -4.39 -2.80 3.19
C MET A 70 -4.85 -2.75 4.65
N ALA A 71 -4.41 -3.70 5.48
CA ALA A 71 -4.76 -3.75 6.90
C ALA A 71 -4.15 -2.60 7.70
N ALA A 72 -2.89 -2.23 7.43
CA ALA A 72 -2.24 -1.09 8.07
C ALA A 72 -2.95 0.23 7.72
N ALA A 73 -3.29 0.42 6.44
CA ALA A 73 -4.02 1.60 5.97
C ALA A 73 -5.44 1.68 6.55
N ALA A 74 -6.15 0.56 6.65
CA ALA A 74 -7.47 0.51 7.29
C ALA A 74 -7.40 0.93 8.78
N ARG A 75 -6.40 0.42 9.52
CA ARG A 75 -6.18 0.83 10.91
C ARG A 75 -5.86 2.30 11.04
N ALA A 76 -5.07 2.86 10.13
CA ALA A 76 -4.77 4.28 10.10
C ALA A 76 -6.03 5.11 9.80
N ALA A 77 -6.90 4.67 8.90
CA ALA A 77 -8.13 5.36 8.56
C ALA A 77 -9.11 5.45 9.75
N ASP A 78 -9.15 4.41 10.60
CA ASP A 78 -10.07 4.32 11.75
C ASP A 78 -9.55 4.95 13.05
N ALA A 79 -8.40 5.61 13.01
CA ALA A 79 -7.80 6.28 14.15
C ALA A 79 -7.42 7.74 13.82
N ASP A 80 -7.26 8.54 14.87
CA ASP A 80 -6.66 9.86 14.75
C ASP A 80 -5.19 9.76 14.31
N PRO A 81 -4.61 10.81 13.69
CA PRO A 81 -3.22 10.81 13.25
C PRO A 81 -2.25 10.44 14.39
N ASP A 82 -1.52 9.34 14.20
CA ASP A 82 -0.53 8.81 15.13
C ASP A 82 0.75 8.44 14.36
N PRO A 83 1.93 8.96 14.74
CA PRO A 83 3.21 8.57 14.14
C PRO A 83 3.43 7.05 14.10
N ALA A 84 2.99 6.31 15.11
CA ALA A 84 3.15 4.85 15.14
C ALA A 84 2.31 4.14 14.06
N LEU A 85 1.15 4.70 13.71
CA LEU A 85 0.34 4.20 12.60
C LEU A 85 0.96 4.55 11.25
N LEU A 86 1.58 5.73 11.13
CA LEU A 86 2.32 6.12 9.94
C LEU A 86 3.51 5.20 9.69
N ASP A 87 4.29 4.91 10.73
CA ASP A 87 5.44 4.01 10.68
C ASP A 87 4.99 2.60 10.28
N ALA A 88 3.91 2.09 10.88
CA ALA A 88 3.36 0.77 10.52
C ALA A 88 2.92 0.69 9.05
N VAL A 89 2.35 1.77 8.50
CA VAL A 89 1.98 1.87 7.08
C VAL A 89 3.23 1.91 6.20
N ALA A 90 4.25 2.69 6.58
CA ALA A 90 5.50 2.79 5.85
C ALA A 90 6.26 1.46 5.81
N ASP A 91 6.30 0.73 6.93
CA ASP A 91 6.90 -0.60 7.03
C ASP A 91 6.16 -1.61 6.14
N ALA A 92 4.82 -1.60 6.16
CA ALA A 92 4.03 -2.46 5.29
C ALA A 92 4.29 -2.16 3.79
N LEU A 93 4.44 -0.88 3.42
CA LEU A 93 4.80 -0.49 2.05
C LEU A 93 6.22 -0.91 1.68
N ALA A 94 7.17 -0.84 2.61
CA ALA A 94 8.53 -1.33 2.39
C ALA A 94 8.53 -2.84 2.12
N GLY A 95 7.67 -3.60 2.82
CA GLY A 95 7.45 -5.03 2.57
C GLY A 95 6.93 -5.35 1.17
N CYS A 96 6.19 -4.45 0.52
CA CYS A 96 5.75 -4.63 -0.88
C CYS A 96 6.90 -4.53 -1.91
N ARG A 97 8.08 -4.03 -1.51
CA ARG A 97 9.24 -3.87 -2.39
C ARG A 97 10.18 -5.07 -2.38
N ALA A 98 10.08 -5.90 -1.33
CA ALA A 98 10.87 -7.10 -1.10
C ALA A 98 10.33 -8.27 -1.93
#